data_AF-A0A942Z0T5-F1
#
_entry.id   AF-A0A942Z0T5-F1
#
_cell.length_a   1.000
_cell.length_b   1.000
_cell.length_c   1.000
_cell.angle_alpha   90.00
_cell.angle_beta   90.00
_cell.angle_gamma   90.00
#
_symmetry.space_group_name_H-M   'P 1'
#
loop_
_entity.id
_entity.type
_entity.pdbx_description
1 polymer ?
#
loop_
_entity_poly.entity_id
_entity_poly.type
_entity_poly.pdbx_seq_one_letter_code
_entity_poly.pdbx_strand_id
1 'polypeptide(L)'
;MTNQEKPKNSKKPFYKKWWVWVIAIIIIAAAVNGNDDGADASKKESKPAVTEPVKENPKEKKDEPAKEEPKKNEPKKEEPKKEEPKEEEDVPTEYKSALKKAESYAKTMNMSKSAIFEQLTSEYGEKFSAESAEYAMSKLEYDWKANALKKAESYSETMYMSKQGIYEQLISEHGENFTEDEAQYAIDNVEADFNENALAKAKSYQETMSMSPEAIRDQLTSEHGEHFTQEEADYAIKNLDK
;
A
#
# COMPACT_ATOMS: atom_id res chain seq x y z
N MET A 1 -27.09 49.75 -31.67
CA MET A 1 -26.70 48.32 -31.57
C MET A 1 -26.90 47.90 -30.12
N THR A 2 -27.38 46.69 -29.88
CA THR A 2 -27.46 46.09 -28.53
C THR A 2 -27.07 44.61 -28.65
N ASN A 3 -25.93 44.23 -28.08
CA ASN A 3 -25.44 42.87 -28.10
C ASN A 3 -26.06 42.08 -26.94
N GLN A 4 -26.58 40.87 -27.18
CA GLN A 4 -26.96 39.92 -26.13
C GLN A 4 -26.28 38.58 -26.39
N GLU A 5 -25.16 38.36 -25.70
CA GLU A 5 -24.53 37.05 -25.63
C GLU A 5 -25.33 36.15 -24.68
N LYS A 6 -25.67 34.93 -25.13
CA LYS A 6 -26.29 33.92 -24.27
C LYS A 6 -25.20 33.15 -23.53
N PRO A 7 -25.36 32.85 -22.23
CA PRO A 7 -24.29 32.24 -21.42
C PRO A 7 -23.92 30.83 -21.90
N LYS A 8 -22.62 30.52 -21.87
CA LYS A 8 -22.11 29.17 -22.14
C LYS A 8 -22.50 28.21 -21.00
N ASN A 9 -23.14 27.09 -21.33
CA ASN A 9 -23.30 25.98 -20.40
C ASN A 9 -21.97 25.23 -20.21
N SER A 10 -21.32 25.42 -19.07
CA SER A 10 -20.26 24.52 -18.59
C SER A 10 -20.87 23.33 -17.84
N LYS A 11 -20.44 22.10 -18.17
CA LYS A 11 -20.79 20.92 -17.36
C LYS A 11 -20.04 21.01 -16.02
N LYS A 12 -20.68 20.52 -14.94
CA LYS A 12 -20.12 20.56 -13.58
C LYS A 12 -18.93 19.58 -13.47
N PRO A 13 -17.83 19.93 -12.78
CA PRO A 13 -16.70 19.01 -12.57
C PRO A 13 -17.04 17.92 -11.54
N PHE A 14 -16.40 16.74 -11.68
CA PHE A 14 -16.85 15.49 -11.06
C PHE A 14 -16.50 15.33 -9.57
N TYR A 15 -15.49 16.05 -9.05
CA TYR A 15 -15.13 16.10 -7.61
C TYR A 15 -16.25 16.68 -6.70
N LYS A 16 -17.42 16.96 -7.27
CA LYS A 16 -18.67 17.32 -6.60
C LYS A 16 -19.60 16.12 -6.36
N LYS A 17 -19.14 14.89 -6.63
CA LYS A 17 -19.77 13.63 -6.18
C LYS A 17 -19.31 13.30 -4.75
N TRP A 18 -20.24 12.86 -3.91
CA TRP A 18 -20.06 12.60 -2.47
C TRP A 18 -18.98 11.56 -2.15
N TRP A 19 -18.99 10.42 -2.83
CA TRP A 19 -18.13 9.27 -2.53
C TRP A 19 -16.62 9.52 -2.67
N VAL A 20 -16.23 10.48 -3.50
CA VAL A 20 -14.83 10.90 -3.71
C VAL A 20 -14.17 11.39 -2.40
N TRP A 21 -14.96 11.90 -1.44
CA TRP A 21 -14.47 12.33 -0.13
C TRP A 21 -14.47 11.23 0.94
N VAL A 22 -15.21 10.13 0.73
CA VAL A 22 -15.30 9.04 1.72
C VAL A 22 -14.02 8.20 1.71
N ILE A 23 -13.46 7.91 0.53
CA ILE A 23 -12.18 7.20 0.38
C ILE A 23 -11.04 8.00 1.03
N ALA A 24 -11.02 9.33 0.85
CA ALA A 24 -10.03 10.21 1.46
C ALA A 24 -10.09 10.22 3.01
N ILE A 25 -11.27 10.01 3.61
CA ILE A 25 -11.44 9.97 5.06
C ILE A 25 -10.82 8.70 5.67
N ILE A 26 -10.95 7.55 4.99
CA ILE A 26 -10.34 6.27 5.44
C ILE A 26 -8.81 6.38 5.48
N ILE A 27 -8.21 7.00 4.45
CA ILE A 27 -6.76 7.20 4.33
C ILE A 27 -6.20 8.11 5.44
N ILE A 28 -6.98 9.06 5.95
CA ILE A 28 -6.56 9.94 7.06
C ILE A 28 -6.75 9.27 8.42
N ALA A 29 -7.86 8.54 8.63
CA ALA A 29 -8.20 7.98 9.94
C ALA A 29 -7.17 6.95 10.45
N ALA A 30 -6.68 6.07 9.57
CA ALA A 30 -5.68 5.07 9.93
C ALA A 30 -4.30 5.65 10.35
N ALA A 31 -3.99 6.89 9.94
CA ALA A 31 -2.69 7.52 10.16
C ALA A 31 -2.53 8.19 11.54
N VAL A 32 -3.60 8.34 12.33
CA VAL A 32 -3.62 9.15 13.57
C VAL A 32 -3.71 8.30 14.84
N ASN A 33 -4.02 7.01 14.76
CA ASN A 33 -4.37 6.19 15.92
C ASN A 33 -3.19 5.69 16.79
N GLY A 34 -1.97 6.22 16.59
CA GLY A 34 -0.90 6.17 17.57
C GLY A 34 -0.98 7.41 18.48
N ASN A 35 -1.41 7.23 19.74
CA ASN A 35 -1.81 8.34 20.60
C ASN A 35 -1.11 8.34 21.98
N ASP A 36 0.05 9.00 22.03
CA ASP A 36 0.67 9.63 23.21
C ASP A 36 0.90 11.12 22.85
N ASP A 37 0.79 12.14 23.71
CA ASP A 37 0.17 12.24 25.05
C ASP A 37 -0.02 13.75 25.41
N GLY A 38 -0.94 14.07 26.35
CA GLY A 38 -1.11 15.38 27.00
C GLY A 38 -1.75 16.52 26.18
N ALA A 39 -2.29 17.60 26.75
CA ALA A 39 -2.64 17.99 28.14
C ALA A 39 -3.65 19.19 28.03
N ASP A 40 -4.16 19.94 29.03
CA ASP A 40 -4.04 20.09 30.49
C ASP A 40 -5.34 20.81 30.96
N ALA A 41 -5.89 20.72 32.18
CA ALA A 41 -5.98 19.69 33.22
C ALA A 41 -7.02 20.21 34.27
N SER A 42 -7.08 19.65 35.48
CA SER A 42 -7.66 20.34 36.65
C SER A 42 -7.09 19.88 38.00
N LYS A 43 -7.04 20.82 38.95
CA LYS A 43 -6.50 20.72 40.32
C LYS A 43 -7.19 19.61 41.15
N LYS A 44 -6.63 19.10 42.27
CA LYS A 44 -5.93 19.84 43.36
C LYS A 44 -5.14 18.91 44.32
N GLU A 45 -4.02 19.42 44.86
CA GLU A 45 -3.32 19.10 46.14
C GLU A 45 -3.35 17.65 46.71
N SER A 46 -2.21 17.02 47.05
CA SER A 46 -1.39 17.41 48.22
C SER A 46 0.06 16.83 48.22
N LYS A 47 0.94 17.37 49.07
CA LYS A 47 2.38 17.04 49.31
C LYS A 47 2.57 16.66 50.81
N PRO A 48 3.77 16.37 51.40
CA PRO A 48 5.12 16.05 50.87
C PRO A 48 5.93 14.92 51.63
N ALA A 49 7.07 14.47 51.07
CA ALA A 49 8.39 14.21 51.73
C ALA A 49 9.46 13.73 50.70
N VAL A 50 10.59 14.41 50.41
CA VAL A 50 11.99 14.28 50.95
C VAL A 50 12.51 12.82 51.16
N THR A 51 13.73 12.38 50.77
CA THR A 51 15.04 13.07 50.51
C THR A 51 15.91 12.54 49.33
N GLU A 52 16.89 13.38 48.95
CA GLU A 52 18.11 13.26 48.08
C GLU A 52 19.23 12.24 48.51
N PRO A 53 20.45 12.12 47.87
CA PRO A 53 20.93 12.39 46.47
C PRO A 53 22.06 11.45 45.87
N VAL A 54 22.37 11.60 44.56
CA VAL A 54 23.73 11.64 43.87
C VAL A 54 24.77 10.46 43.97
N LYS A 55 25.30 9.94 42.82
CA LYS A 55 26.66 10.25 42.22
C LYS A 55 27.00 9.50 40.90
N GLU A 56 28.20 9.72 40.32
CA GLU A 56 28.61 9.47 38.91
C GLU A 56 29.89 8.57 38.74
N ASN A 57 30.02 7.88 37.57
CA ASN A 57 31.24 7.69 36.72
C ASN A 57 32.55 7.02 37.29
N PRO A 58 33.62 6.74 36.49
CA PRO A 58 33.73 6.13 35.14
C PRO A 58 34.96 5.15 34.92
N LYS A 59 35.23 4.68 33.67
CA LYS A 59 36.54 4.23 33.08
C LYS A 59 37.14 2.86 33.53
N GLU A 60 38.16 2.21 32.89
CA GLU A 60 38.97 2.44 31.65
C GLU A 60 39.42 1.13 30.89
N LYS A 61 40.42 1.23 29.98
CA LYS A 61 41.07 0.23 29.06
C LYS A 61 41.82 -0.92 29.78
N LYS A 62 42.50 -1.94 29.17
CA LYS A 62 43.08 -2.27 27.83
C LYS A 62 43.10 -3.85 27.69
N ASP A 63 43.87 -4.65 26.91
CA ASP A 63 45.04 -4.53 26.01
C ASP A 63 45.21 -5.72 24.99
N GLU A 64 46.27 -5.68 24.16
CA GLU A 64 46.77 -6.68 23.15
C GLU A 64 47.97 -7.54 23.69
N PRO A 65 48.73 -8.43 22.97
CA PRO A 65 49.02 -8.52 21.50
C PRO A 65 49.21 -9.90 20.77
N ALA A 66 49.20 -9.81 19.42
CA ALA A 66 49.87 -10.54 18.30
C ALA A 66 50.62 -11.92 18.38
N LYS A 67 50.58 -12.70 17.26
CA LYS A 67 51.70 -13.57 16.72
C LYS A 67 51.52 -14.11 15.27
N GLU A 68 52.63 -14.42 14.55
CA GLU A 68 52.77 -14.88 13.13
C GLU A 68 53.80 -16.06 12.97
N GLU A 69 54.10 -16.70 11.81
CA GLU A 69 53.55 -16.71 10.41
C GLU A 69 52.91 -18.12 10.13
N PRO A 70 53.31 -19.09 9.24
CA PRO A 70 54.20 -19.16 8.05
C PRO A 70 53.50 -19.60 6.72
N LYS A 71 54.21 -19.47 5.57
CA LYS A 71 53.73 -19.80 4.19
C LYS A 71 53.85 -21.27 3.73
N LYS A 72 53.13 -21.63 2.65
CA LYS A 72 53.51 -22.67 1.65
C LYS A 72 52.93 -22.36 0.25
N ASN A 73 53.61 -22.77 -0.83
CA ASN A 73 53.31 -22.46 -2.24
C ASN A 73 52.98 -23.71 -3.11
N GLU A 74 52.57 -23.43 -4.36
CA GLU A 74 52.52 -24.30 -5.57
C GLU A 74 51.33 -25.28 -5.74
N PRO A 75 50.90 -25.60 -6.99
CA PRO A 75 51.01 -24.85 -8.25
C PRO A 75 49.66 -24.70 -9.02
N LYS A 76 49.68 -23.96 -10.13
CA LYS A 76 48.53 -23.62 -10.99
C LYS A 76 48.14 -24.78 -11.93
N LYS A 77 46.84 -25.06 -12.08
CA LYS A 77 46.26 -25.81 -13.21
C LYS A 77 45.37 -24.87 -14.02
N GLU A 78 45.47 -24.91 -15.34
CA GLU A 78 44.64 -24.09 -16.24
C GLU A 78 43.58 -24.97 -16.93
N GLU A 79 42.32 -24.53 -16.86
CA GLU A 79 41.18 -25.06 -17.60
C GLU A 79 40.36 -23.86 -18.13
N PRO A 80 39.56 -24.05 -19.20
CA PRO A 80 39.17 -22.94 -20.07
C PRO A 80 38.20 -21.95 -19.42
N LYS A 81 38.48 -20.67 -19.62
CA LYS A 81 37.65 -19.57 -19.14
C LYS A 81 36.33 -19.52 -19.91
N LYS A 82 35.24 -19.93 -19.27
CA LYS A 82 33.87 -19.58 -19.67
C LYS A 82 33.70 -18.06 -19.53
N GLU A 83 33.10 -17.41 -20.52
CA GLU A 83 32.81 -15.98 -20.44
C GLU A 83 31.50 -15.76 -19.69
N GLU A 84 31.60 -15.12 -18.53
CA GLU A 84 30.46 -14.62 -17.74
C GLU A 84 30.40 -13.08 -17.90
N PRO A 85 29.19 -12.48 -17.91
CA PRO A 85 29.01 -11.07 -18.24
C PRO A 85 29.66 -10.17 -17.19
N LYS A 86 30.52 -9.27 -17.64
CA LYS A 86 31.42 -8.48 -16.79
C LYS A 86 30.80 -7.17 -16.28
N GLU A 87 29.49 -7.16 -16.07
CA GLU A 87 28.67 -5.93 -16.03
C GLU A 87 28.27 -5.48 -14.60
N GLU A 88 28.38 -6.35 -13.59
CA GLU A 88 27.87 -6.06 -12.23
C GLU A 88 28.79 -5.19 -11.35
N GLU A 89 30.11 -5.18 -11.60
CA GLU A 89 31.08 -4.52 -10.71
C GLU A 89 30.94 -2.99 -10.70
N ASP A 90 30.63 -2.36 -11.84
CA ASP A 90 30.60 -0.89 -12.01
C ASP A 90 29.21 -0.26 -11.79
N VAL A 91 28.19 -1.05 -11.48
CA VAL A 91 26.83 -0.53 -11.23
C VAL A 91 26.81 0.34 -9.96
N PRO A 92 26.30 1.59 -10.00
CA PRO A 92 26.28 2.50 -8.85
C PRO A 92 25.56 1.97 -7.60
N THR A 93 25.99 2.44 -6.43
CA THR A 93 25.37 2.09 -5.14
C THR A 93 23.90 2.47 -5.05
N GLU A 94 23.50 3.61 -5.64
CA GLU A 94 22.10 4.05 -5.68
C GLU A 94 21.23 3.10 -6.50
N TYR A 95 21.68 2.67 -7.67
CA TYR A 95 21.00 1.71 -8.54
C TYR A 95 20.81 0.36 -7.83
N LYS A 96 21.86 -0.11 -7.14
CA LYS A 96 21.84 -1.30 -6.26
C LYS A 96 20.94 -1.14 -5.02
N SER A 97 20.55 0.07 -4.66
CA SER A 97 19.65 0.36 -3.53
C SER A 97 18.19 0.47 -3.99
N ALA A 98 17.95 1.13 -5.13
CA ALA A 98 16.66 1.19 -5.79
C ALA A 98 16.13 -0.21 -6.14
N LEU A 99 16.98 -1.09 -6.69
CA LEU A 99 16.60 -2.49 -6.97
C LEU A 99 16.12 -3.24 -5.72
N LYS A 100 16.85 -3.15 -4.60
CA LYS A 100 16.46 -3.80 -3.33
C LYS A 100 15.17 -3.23 -2.75
N LYS A 101 14.89 -1.94 -2.95
CA LYS A 101 13.63 -1.32 -2.58
C LYS A 101 12.48 -1.80 -3.48
N ALA A 102 12.71 -1.90 -4.78
CA ALA A 102 11.77 -2.46 -5.75
C ALA A 102 11.40 -3.92 -5.42
N GLU A 103 12.40 -4.77 -5.18
CA GLU A 103 12.24 -6.15 -4.69
C GLU A 103 11.40 -6.20 -3.40
N SER A 104 11.69 -5.31 -2.44
CA SER A 104 10.95 -5.25 -1.16
C SER A 104 9.49 -4.85 -1.37
N TYR A 105 9.20 -3.85 -2.19
CA TYR A 105 7.82 -3.42 -2.47
C TYR A 105 7.03 -4.50 -3.22
N ALA A 106 7.62 -5.11 -4.25
CA ALA A 106 7.01 -6.22 -4.96
C ALA A 106 6.69 -7.39 -4.01
N LYS A 107 7.61 -7.73 -3.10
CA LYS A 107 7.49 -8.91 -2.22
C LYS A 107 6.69 -8.71 -0.93
N THR A 108 6.68 -7.52 -0.35
CA THR A 108 6.07 -7.26 0.99
C THR A 108 4.80 -6.45 0.94
N MET A 109 4.59 -5.68 -0.14
CA MET A 109 3.40 -4.85 -0.34
C MET A 109 2.57 -5.29 -1.55
N ASN A 110 3.00 -6.34 -2.28
CA ASN A 110 2.34 -6.87 -3.48
C ASN A 110 2.00 -5.78 -4.52
N MET A 111 2.87 -4.77 -4.66
CA MET A 111 2.62 -3.62 -5.53
C MET A 111 2.78 -3.96 -7.02
N SER A 112 2.12 -3.18 -7.89
CA SER A 112 2.29 -3.24 -9.34
C SER A 112 3.64 -2.69 -9.79
N LYS A 113 4.01 -2.96 -11.05
CA LYS A 113 5.23 -2.40 -11.65
C LYS A 113 5.22 -0.87 -11.69
N SER A 114 4.06 -0.27 -11.99
CA SER A 114 3.88 1.19 -12.06
C SER A 114 4.00 1.85 -10.69
N ALA A 115 3.25 1.35 -9.70
CA ALA A 115 3.24 1.91 -8.35
C ALA A 115 4.62 1.83 -7.67
N ILE A 116 5.43 0.80 -7.97
CA ILE A 116 6.81 0.72 -7.47
C ILE A 116 7.70 1.81 -8.09
N PHE A 117 7.60 2.06 -9.40
CA PHE A 117 8.38 3.11 -10.07
C PHE A 117 8.04 4.50 -9.51
N GLU A 118 6.75 4.77 -9.31
CA GLU A 118 6.26 6.02 -8.69
C GLU A 118 6.77 6.15 -7.25
N GLN A 119 6.69 5.08 -6.44
CA GLN A 119 7.15 5.10 -5.05
C GLN A 119 8.68 5.26 -4.89
N LEU A 120 9.46 4.75 -5.85
CA LEU A 120 10.93 4.93 -5.89
C LEU A 120 11.31 6.39 -6.19
N THR A 121 10.57 7.05 -7.10
CA THR A 121 10.89 8.40 -7.60
C THR A 121 10.19 9.55 -6.86
N SER A 122 9.12 9.26 -6.12
CA SER A 122 8.28 10.23 -5.40
C SER A 122 9.04 11.14 -4.42
N GLU A 123 8.71 12.44 -4.42
CA GLU A 123 9.18 13.44 -3.44
C GLU A 123 8.71 13.18 -1.99
N TYR A 124 7.81 12.20 -1.79
CA TYR A 124 7.38 11.71 -0.48
C TYR A 124 7.79 10.26 -0.21
N GLY A 125 8.33 9.57 -1.23
CA GLY A 125 8.85 8.21 -1.15
C GLY A 125 10.36 8.16 -1.00
N GLU A 126 11.02 7.30 -1.76
CA GLU A 126 12.45 6.99 -1.62
C GLU A 126 13.39 8.02 -2.30
N LYS A 127 12.89 8.85 -3.23
CA LYS A 127 13.61 9.94 -3.90
C LYS A 127 14.83 9.50 -4.72
N PHE A 128 14.82 8.28 -5.24
CA PHE A 128 15.84 7.83 -6.20
C PHE A 128 15.76 8.63 -7.49
N SER A 129 16.89 8.79 -8.17
CA SER A 129 16.90 9.34 -9.53
C SER A 129 16.04 8.50 -10.49
N ALA A 130 15.48 9.11 -11.53
CA ALA A 130 14.66 8.40 -12.51
C ALA A 130 15.44 7.25 -13.16
N GLU A 131 16.72 7.47 -13.49
CA GLU A 131 17.63 6.47 -14.06
C GLU A 131 17.89 5.32 -13.08
N SER A 132 17.97 5.61 -11.77
CA SER A 132 18.14 4.60 -10.72
C SER A 132 16.90 3.72 -10.58
N ALA A 133 15.71 4.32 -10.71
CA ALA A 133 14.44 3.60 -10.71
C ALA A 133 14.21 2.82 -12.02
N GLU A 134 14.54 3.39 -13.18
CA GLU A 134 14.51 2.69 -14.48
C GLU A 134 15.43 1.48 -14.47
N TYR A 135 16.66 1.61 -13.96
CA TYR A 135 17.57 0.48 -13.75
C TYR A 135 16.92 -0.59 -12.88
N ALA A 136 16.37 -0.22 -11.72
CA ALA A 136 15.68 -1.15 -10.82
C ALA A 136 14.54 -1.91 -11.53
N MET A 137 13.64 -1.20 -12.22
CA MET A 137 12.49 -1.80 -12.91
C MET A 137 12.83 -2.52 -14.23
N SER A 138 14.07 -2.38 -14.71
CA SER A 138 14.65 -3.16 -15.82
C SER A 138 15.32 -4.47 -15.37
N LYS A 139 15.78 -4.55 -14.12
CA LYS A 139 16.43 -5.75 -13.55
C LYS A 139 15.50 -6.56 -12.63
N LEU A 140 14.39 -5.99 -12.17
CA LEU A 140 13.39 -6.68 -11.36
C LEU A 140 12.50 -7.60 -12.21
N GLU A 141 12.84 -8.88 -12.23
CA GLU A 141 11.95 -9.96 -12.67
C GLU A 141 11.00 -10.34 -11.52
N TYR A 142 9.69 -10.27 -11.76
CA TYR A 142 8.67 -10.57 -10.75
C TYR A 142 7.36 -11.07 -11.37
N ASP A 143 6.59 -11.85 -10.62
CA ASP A 143 5.23 -12.27 -11.02
C ASP A 143 4.20 -11.21 -10.58
N TRP A 144 3.96 -10.26 -11.48
CA TRP A 144 2.98 -9.19 -11.28
C TRP A 144 1.53 -9.70 -11.22
N LYS A 145 1.24 -10.85 -11.82
CA LYS A 145 -0.08 -11.49 -11.79
C LYS A 145 -0.36 -12.13 -10.44
N ALA A 146 0.64 -12.72 -9.79
CA ALA A 146 0.57 -13.13 -8.39
C ALA A 146 0.37 -11.94 -7.45
N ASN A 147 1.01 -10.79 -7.70
CA ASN A 147 0.81 -9.57 -6.91
C ASN A 147 -0.62 -9.02 -7.05
N ALA A 148 -1.15 -8.93 -8.27
CA ALA A 148 -2.53 -8.50 -8.49
C ALA A 148 -3.54 -9.43 -7.80
N LEU A 149 -3.31 -10.75 -7.84
CA LEU A 149 -4.12 -11.74 -7.12
C LEU A 149 -4.06 -11.55 -5.60
N LYS A 150 -2.87 -11.38 -5.02
CA LYS A 150 -2.68 -11.11 -3.57
C LYS A 150 -3.32 -9.80 -3.13
N LYS A 151 -3.43 -8.81 -4.02
CA LYS A 151 -4.21 -7.59 -3.80
C LYS A 151 -5.72 -7.85 -3.88
N ALA A 152 -6.19 -8.61 -4.87
CA ALA A 152 -7.61 -8.98 -4.99
C ALA A 152 -8.12 -9.75 -3.76
N GLU A 153 -7.37 -10.75 -3.29
CA GLU A 153 -7.61 -11.46 -2.03
C GLU A 153 -7.74 -10.46 -0.87
N SER A 154 -6.75 -9.57 -0.68
CA SER A 154 -6.75 -8.60 0.41
C SER A 154 -7.93 -7.61 0.36
N TYR A 155 -8.30 -7.12 -0.82
CA TYR A 155 -9.47 -6.24 -0.98
C TYR A 155 -10.80 -6.98 -0.73
N SER A 156 -10.87 -8.28 -1.04
CA SER A 156 -12.00 -9.12 -0.66
C SER A 156 -12.06 -9.34 0.86
N GLU A 157 -10.98 -9.85 1.47
CA GLU A 157 -10.94 -10.23 2.89
C GLU A 157 -11.06 -9.04 3.86
N THR A 158 -10.45 -7.89 3.54
CA THR A 158 -10.30 -6.78 4.50
C THR A 158 -11.22 -5.60 4.23
N MET A 159 -11.65 -5.42 2.97
CA MET A 159 -12.53 -4.32 2.56
C MET A 159 -13.88 -4.79 2.04
N TYR A 160 -14.11 -6.12 1.97
CA TYR A 160 -15.38 -6.73 1.55
C TYR A 160 -15.89 -6.17 0.21
N MET A 161 -14.99 -5.98 -0.74
CA MET A 161 -15.33 -5.39 -2.04
C MET A 161 -16.01 -6.40 -2.98
N SER A 162 -16.81 -5.91 -3.92
CA SER A 162 -17.37 -6.71 -5.00
C SER A 162 -16.29 -7.13 -6.01
N LYS A 163 -16.57 -8.16 -6.81
CA LYS A 163 -15.67 -8.61 -7.87
C LYS A 163 -15.35 -7.49 -8.88
N GLN A 164 -16.32 -6.64 -9.20
CA GLN A 164 -16.14 -5.50 -10.11
C GLN A 164 -15.37 -4.35 -9.44
N GLY A 165 -15.67 -4.03 -8.18
CA GLY A 165 -14.96 -2.98 -7.44
C GLY A 165 -13.48 -3.31 -7.24
N ILE A 166 -13.13 -4.58 -7.04
CA ILE A 166 -11.74 -5.04 -6.98
C ILE A 166 -11.04 -4.82 -8.33
N TYR A 167 -11.68 -5.16 -9.46
CA TYR A 167 -11.11 -4.92 -10.79
C TYR A 167 -10.77 -3.44 -11.00
N GLU A 168 -11.75 -2.56 -10.74
CA GLU A 168 -11.60 -1.10 -10.90
C GLU A 168 -10.50 -0.53 -9.99
N GLN A 169 -10.36 -1.03 -8.76
CA GLN A 169 -9.30 -0.61 -7.84
C GLN A 169 -7.91 -1.11 -8.24
N LEU A 170 -7.80 -2.30 -8.86
CA LEU A 170 -6.53 -2.84 -9.36
C LEU A 170 -5.99 -2.02 -10.55
N ILE A 171 -6.85 -1.62 -11.49
CA ILE A 171 -6.43 -0.83 -12.68
C ILE A 171 -6.36 0.69 -12.43
N SER A 172 -6.88 1.17 -11.30
CA SER A 172 -6.93 2.61 -11.00
C SER A 172 -5.54 3.24 -10.90
N GLU A 173 -5.32 4.34 -11.64
CA GLU A 173 -4.14 5.23 -11.53
C GLU A 173 -3.95 5.83 -10.12
N HIS A 174 -4.96 5.72 -9.24
CA HIS A 174 -4.91 6.17 -7.85
C HIS A 174 -5.14 5.02 -6.85
N GLY A 175 -5.23 3.79 -7.34
CA GLY A 175 -5.33 2.56 -6.57
C GLY A 175 -4.01 1.79 -6.66
N GLU A 176 -4.00 0.68 -7.39
CA GLU A 176 -2.81 -0.15 -7.55
C GLU A 176 -2.07 0.02 -8.88
N ASN A 177 -2.68 0.61 -9.92
CA ASN A 177 -2.08 0.84 -11.24
C ASN A 177 -1.46 -0.43 -11.89
N PHE A 178 -2.14 -1.58 -11.78
CA PHE A 178 -1.85 -2.80 -12.55
C PHE A 178 -2.37 -2.68 -14.00
N THR A 179 -1.84 -3.49 -14.90
CA THR A 179 -2.41 -3.62 -16.25
C THR A 179 -3.73 -4.40 -16.24
N GLU A 180 -4.57 -4.17 -17.24
CA GLU A 180 -5.85 -4.89 -17.40
C GLU A 180 -5.65 -6.42 -17.44
N ASP A 181 -4.58 -6.91 -18.09
CA ASP A 181 -4.22 -8.34 -18.15
C ASP A 181 -3.82 -8.95 -16.79
N GLU A 182 -3.30 -8.13 -15.87
CA GLU A 182 -2.93 -8.53 -14.51
C GLU A 182 -4.14 -8.47 -13.57
N ALA A 183 -4.94 -7.40 -13.68
CA ALA A 183 -6.19 -7.27 -12.94
C ALA A 183 -7.22 -8.33 -13.33
N GLN A 184 -7.40 -8.60 -14.64
CA GLN A 184 -8.31 -9.66 -15.10
C GLN A 184 -7.84 -11.04 -14.62
N TYR A 185 -6.53 -11.33 -14.64
CA TYR A 185 -6.02 -12.58 -14.08
C TYR A 185 -6.33 -12.70 -12.59
N ALA A 186 -6.15 -11.63 -11.80
CA ALA A 186 -6.50 -11.62 -10.39
C ALA A 186 -7.99 -11.91 -10.18
N ILE A 187 -8.85 -11.28 -10.99
CA ILE A 187 -10.31 -11.44 -10.95
C ILE A 187 -10.76 -12.84 -11.44
N ASP A 188 -10.03 -13.49 -12.34
CA ASP A 188 -10.31 -14.85 -12.77
C ASP A 188 -9.88 -15.91 -11.75
N ASN A 189 -8.91 -15.60 -10.87
CA ASN A 189 -8.29 -16.55 -9.93
C ASN A 189 -8.56 -16.26 -8.44
N VAL A 190 -9.23 -15.16 -8.08
CA VAL A 190 -9.58 -14.85 -6.68
C VAL A 190 -10.71 -15.75 -6.17
N GLU A 191 -10.39 -16.59 -5.19
CA GLU A 191 -11.35 -17.46 -4.51
C GLU A 191 -12.00 -16.71 -3.33
N ALA A 192 -13.21 -16.18 -3.54
CA ALA A 192 -13.96 -15.43 -2.55
C ALA A 192 -15.48 -15.69 -2.65
N ASP A 193 -16.20 -15.64 -1.51
CA ASP A 193 -17.66 -15.62 -1.51
C ASP A 193 -18.18 -14.18 -1.49
N PHE A 194 -18.43 -13.65 -2.69
CA PHE A 194 -18.92 -12.27 -2.86
C PHE A 194 -20.31 -12.03 -2.26
N ASN A 195 -21.09 -13.07 -1.94
CA ASN A 195 -22.34 -12.94 -1.19
C ASN A 195 -22.08 -12.55 0.28
N GLU A 196 -21.04 -13.12 0.89
CA GLU A 196 -20.62 -12.77 2.24
C GLU A 196 -19.90 -11.41 2.27
N ASN A 197 -19.14 -11.03 1.23
CA ASN A 197 -18.64 -9.66 1.08
C ASN A 197 -19.80 -8.64 1.04
N ALA A 198 -20.83 -8.92 0.23
CA ALA A 198 -22.02 -8.06 0.14
C ALA A 198 -22.75 -7.98 1.49
N LEU A 199 -22.86 -9.09 2.22
CA LEU A 199 -23.45 -9.13 3.56
C LEU A 199 -22.62 -8.34 4.59
N ALA A 200 -21.29 -8.46 4.57
CA ALA A 200 -20.39 -7.70 5.44
C ALA A 200 -20.48 -6.19 5.18
N LYS A 201 -20.51 -5.77 3.91
CA LYS A 201 -20.81 -4.38 3.51
C LYS A 201 -22.18 -3.92 3.98
N ALA A 202 -23.21 -4.75 3.81
CA ALA A 202 -24.57 -4.42 4.21
C ALA A 202 -24.67 -4.19 5.73
N LYS A 203 -24.06 -5.06 6.55
CA LYS A 203 -23.96 -4.89 8.00
C LYS A 203 -23.18 -3.62 8.37
N SER A 204 -22.05 -3.37 7.70
CA SER A 204 -21.28 -2.13 7.91
C SER A 204 -22.10 -0.86 7.63
N TYR A 205 -22.89 -0.82 6.56
CA TYR A 205 -23.80 0.30 6.25
C TYR A 205 -24.96 0.42 7.26
N GLN A 206 -25.52 -0.70 7.73
CA GLN A 206 -26.57 -0.73 8.75
C GLN A 206 -26.04 -0.19 10.09
N GLU A 207 -24.88 -0.67 10.55
CA GLU A 207 -24.26 -0.30 11.82
C GLU A 207 -23.70 1.12 11.83
N THR A 208 -22.91 1.50 10.83
CA THR A 208 -22.16 2.77 10.83
C THR A 208 -22.94 3.95 10.26
N MET A 209 -23.90 3.71 9.37
CA MET A 209 -24.68 4.77 8.71
C MET A 209 -26.19 4.69 8.98
N SER A 210 -26.68 3.69 9.72
CA SER A 210 -28.11 3.51 10.05
C SER A 210 -29.03 3.48 8.82
N MET A 211 -28.53 2.96 7.69
CA MET A 211 -29.27 2.89 6.43
C MET A 211 -30.38 1.83 6.46
N SER A 212 -31.48 2.05 5.73
CA SER A 212 -32.53 1.03 5.57
C SER A 212 -32.08 -0.07 4.61
N PRO A 213 -32.68 -1.28 4.68
CA PRO A 213 -32.33 -2.39 3.79
C PRO A 213 -32.45 -2.04 2.28
N GLU A 214 -33.40 -1.18 1.91
CA GLU A 214 -33.58 -0.69 0.55
C GLU A 214 -32.46 0.27 0.15
N ALA A 215 -32.11 1.23 1.01
CA ALA A 215 -31.00 2.15 0.76
C ALA A 215 -29.64 1.40 0.69
N ILE A 216 -29.50 0.30 1.43
CA ILE A 216 -28.33 -0.58 1.36
C ILE A 216 -28.33 -1.36 0.04
N ARG A 217 -29.46 -1.91 -0.42
CA ARG A 217 -29.57 -2.55 -1.76
C ARG A 217 -29.13 -1.61 -2.88
N ASP A 218 -29.65 -0.38 -2.87
CA ASP A 218 -29.31 0.64 -3.86
C ASP A 218 -27.81 1.00 -3.81
N GLN A 219 -27.22 1.13 -2.61
CA GLN A 219 -25.80 1.44 -2.44
C GLN A 219 -24.87 0.28 -2.84
N LEU A 220 -25.26 -0.98 -2.59
CA LEU A 220 -24.50 -2.17 -2.99
C LEU A 220 -24.42 -2.29 -4.53
N THR A 221 -25.52 -2.01 -5.23
CA THR A 221 -25.67 -2.20 -6.69
C THR A 221 -25.34 -0.96 -7.54
N SER A 222 -25.20 0.21 -6.91
CA SER A 222 -24.95 1.50 -7.58
C SER A 222 -23.65 1.52 -8.39
N GLU A 223 -23.71 2.06 -9.62
CA GLU A 223 -22.57 2.43 -10.50
C GLU A 223 -21.58 3.45 -9.85
N HIS A 224 -21.90 3.94 -8.65
CA HIS A 224 -21.14 4.92 -7.87
C HIS A 224 -21.03 4.46 -6.39
N GLY A 225 -21.28 3.18 -6.13
CA GLY A 225 -21.31 2.55 -4.81
C GLY A 225 -20.35 1.38 -4.74
N GLU A 226 -20.85 0.17 -4.45
CA GLU A 226 -20.00 -1.02 -4.25
C GLU A 226 -19.91 -1.95 -5.46
N HIS A 227 -20.72 -1.77 -6.50
CA HIS A 227 -20.72 -2.54 -7.76
C HIS A 227 -20.96 -4.06 -7.59
N PHE A 228 -21.70 -4.48 -6.56
CA PHE A 228 -22.22 -5.85 -6.45
C PHE A 228 -23.31 -6.13 -7.49
N THR A 229 -23.47 -7.40 -7.84
CA THR A 229 -24.63 -7.87 -8.61
C THR A 229 -25.93 -7.69 -7.82
N GLN A 230 -27.06 -7.70 -8.55
CA GLN A 230 -28.38 -7.65 -7.91
C GLN A 230 -28.59 -8.88 -7.01
N GLU A 231 -28.10 -10.04 -7.42
CA GLU A 231 -28.18 -11.32 -6.72
C GLU A 231 -27.41 -11.30 -5.39
N GLU A 232 -26.18 -10.77 -5.36
CA GLU A 232 -25.37 -10.60 -4.15
C GLU A 232 -26.01 -9.60 -3.18
N ALA A 233 -26.56 -8.49 -3.69
CA ALA A 233 -27.31 -7.53 -2.86
C ALA A 233 -28.65 -8.11 -2.35
N ASP A 234 -29.32 -8.95 -3.14
CA ASP A 234 -30.53 -9.67 -2.74
C ASP A 234 -30.24 -10.70 -1.65
N TYR A 235 -29.09 -11.40 -1.73
CA TYR A 235 -28.57 -12.23 -0.64
C TYR A 235 -28.25 -11.40 0.61
N ALA A 236 -27.49 -10.32 0.49
CA ALA A 236 -27.05 -9.51 1.61
C ALA A 236 -28.22 -8.97 2.44
N ILE A 237 -29.25 -8.43 1.78
CA ILE A 237 -30.46 -7.93 2.46
C ILE A 237 -31.33 -9.05 3.03
N LYS A 238 -31.38 -10.22 2.37
CA LYS A 238 -32.14 -11.38 2.87
C LYS A 238 -31.55 -11.96 4.16
N ASN A 239 -30.22 -11.89 4.30
CA ASN A 239 -29.47 -12.40 5.45
C ASN A 239 -29.05 -11.29 6.44
N LEU A 240 -29.57 -10.08 6.27
CA LEU A 240 -29.37 -8.97 7.20
C LEU A 240 -30.14 -9.23 8.50
N ASP A 241 -29.50 -8.97 9.64
CA ASP A 241 -30.13 -9.11 10.96
C ASP A 241 -31.22 -8.03 11.16
N LYS A 242 -32.28 -8.40 11.89
CA LYS A 242 -33.55 -7.65 12.01
C LYS A 242 -33.81 -7.09 13.41
#